data_AF-A0A955RXQ3-F1
#
_entry.id   AF-A0A955RXQ3-F1
#
_cell.length_a   1.000
_cell.length_b   1.000
_cell.length_c   1.000
_cell.angle_alpha   90.00
_cell.angle_beta   90.00
_cell.angle_gamma   90.00
#
_symmetry.space_group_name_H-M   'P 1'
#
loop_
_entity.id
_entity.type
_entity.pdbx_description
1 polymer ?
#
loop_
_entity_poly.entity_id
_entity_poly.type
_entity_poly.pdbx_seq_one_letter_code
_entity_poly.pdbx_strand_id
1 'polypeptide(L)'
;GIGILTVMYAILGIISWDIFLKPIGVRPSERFGIPALQSYLGHPGTFSALMGVLICFVVVDILIRKKMRHNLLFILFLTATIFSFRRTTLLGVILACIVVVFLKQIRRIIGNRTSLKMLSLVAGVCVLFSSIIFVSYKDLSSYVNQESPRSVLLKTGIKIATDFFPLGSGFGTYSGGINQKFYSPLFYKYRLSNVWGLSEDNPSFINDTFWPHIFAETGFIGLICYLWIILAFFQICFKALKNLKNKEESGFAIVTLMMLIISLVESSKATFYEMSLWTFFYFGSIAILQSWLSRNRLEKKADLSNGDINLYA
;
A
#
# COMPACT_ATOMS: atom_id res chain seq x y z
N GLY A 1 -19.99 3.53 -10.64
CA GLY A 1 -19.78 4.76 -11.42
C GLY A 1 -18.33 4.93 -11.79
N ILE A 2 -17.54 5.57 -10.91
CA ILE A 2 -16.16 5.99 -11.18
C ILE A 2 -15.24 4.85 -11.64
N GLY A 3 -15.28 3.68 -11.00
CA GLY A 3 -14.45 2.54 -11.40
C GLY A 3 -14.69 2.06 -12.83
N ILE A 4 -15.96 1.96 -13.23
CA ILE A 4 -16.34 1.51 -14.58
C ILE A 4 -15.86 2.54 -15.62
N LEU A 5 -16.10 3.83 -15.36
CA LEU A 5 -15.62 4.92 -16.21
C LEU A 5 -14.09 4.89 -16.36
N THR A 6 -13.38 4.60 -15.28
CA THR A 6 -11.92 4.53 -15.28
C THR A 6 -11.41 3.36 -16.13
N VAL A 7 -12.06 2.20 -16.05
CA VAL A 7 -11.75 1.04 -16.90
C VAL A 7 -12.09 1.32 -18.37
N MET A 8 -13.27 1.91 -18.65
CA MET A 8 -13.66 2.31 -20.00
C MET A 8 -12.64 3.28 -20.61
N TYR A 9 -12.21 4.28 -19.86
CA TYR A 9 -11.21 5.24 -20.31
C TYR A 9 -9.85 4.58 -20.58
N ALA A 10 -9.46 3.59 -19.77
CA ALA A 10 -8.24 2.83 -20.00
C ALA A 10 -8.32 1.98 -21.30
N ILE A 11 -9.48 1.38 -21.58
CA ILE A 11 -9.71 0.63 -22.84
C ILE A 11 -9.68 1.57 -24.04
N LEU A 12 -10.38 2.71 -23.97
CA LEU A 12 -10.36 3.74 -25.02
C LEU A 12 -8.94 4.27 -25.27
N GLY A 13 -8.13 4.41 -24.22
CA GLY A 13 -6.74 4.79 -24.29
C GLY A 13 -5.85 3.80 -25.04
N ILE A 14 -6.14 2.49 -24.97
CA ILE A 14 -5.45 1.47 -25.77
C ILE A 14 -5.90 1.54 -27.24
N ILE A 15 -7.20 1.73 -27.50
CA ILE A 15 -7.75 1.75 -28.86
C ILE A 15 -7.31 2.99 -29.63
N SER A 16 -7.28 4.15 -28.96
CA SER A 16 -6.99 5.43 -29.62
C SER A 16 -6.19 6.33 -28.69
N TRP A 17 -4.91 6.00 -28.55
CA TRP A 17 -3.96 6.74 -27.72
C TRP A 17 -3.94 8.25 -28.00
N ASP A 18 -3.85 8.63 -29.27
CA ASP A 18 -3.74 10.02 -29.71
C ASP A 18 -4.97 10.87 -29.32
N ILE A 19 -6.13 10.23 -29.15
CA ILE A 19 -7.40 10.91 -28.82
C ILE A 19 -7.58 11.02 -27.31
N PHE A 20 -7.29 9.95 -26.56
CA PHE A 20 -7.67 9.87 -25.14
C PHE A 20 -6.52 10.09 -24.17
N LEU A 21 -5.30 9.68 -24.50
CA LEU A 21 -4.17 9.68 -23.54
C LEU A 21 -3.10 10.72 -23.89
N LYS A 22 -2.87 10.98 -25.18
CA LYS A 22 -1.93 12.02 -25.61
C LYS A 22 -2.33 13.44 -25.20
N PRO A 23 -3.61 13.89 -25.30
CA PRO A 23 -3.97 15.26 -24.94
C PRO A 23 -3.78 15.58 -23.45
N ILE A 24 -3.85 14.55 -22.61
CA ILE A 24 -3.64 14.65 -21.15
C ILE A 24 -2.19 14.31 -20.75
N GLY A 25 -1.27 14.22 -21.71
CA GLY A 25 0.17 14.06 -21.47
C GLY A 25 0.57 12.68 -20.92
N VAL A 26 -0.32 11.69 -20.98
CA VAL A 26 0.01 10.32 -20.60
C VAL A 26 0.95 9.75 -21.66
N ARG A 27 1.90 8.89 -21.26
CA ARG A 27 2.90 8.25 -22.14
C ARG A 27 2.64 6.75 -22.28
N PRO A 28 2.77 6.17 -23.50
CA PRO A 28 2.49 4.76 -23.68
C PRO A 28 3.51 3.95 -22.88
N SER A 29 3.01 2.91 -22.23
CA SER A 29 3.82 1.99 -21.47
C SER A 29 3.44 0.59 -21.92
N GLU A 30 4.47 -0.15 -22.28
CA GLU A 30 4.35 -1.48 -22.83
C GLU A 30 5.09 -2.44 -21.93
N ARG A 31 4.53 -3.64 -21.79
CA ARG A 31 5.15 -4.73 -21.04
C ARG A 31 4.96 -5.99 -21.85
N PHE A 32 6.06 -6.71 -22.09
CA PHE A 32 6.05 -7.90 -22.94
C PHE A 32 5.52 -7.64 -24.37
N GLY A 33 5.71 -6.42 -24.90
CA GLY A 33 5.19 -6.01 -26.21
C GLY A 33 3.68 -5.75 -26.25
N ILE A 34 3.00 -5.73 -25.10
CA ILE A 34 1.57 -5.46 -24.98
C ILE A 34 1.37 -4.12 -24.25
N PRO A 35 0.52 -3.21 -24.75
CA PRO A 35 0.23 -1.96 -24.06
C PRO A 35 -0.43 -2.26 -22.72
N ALA A 36 0.16 -1.74 -21.64
CA ALA A 36 -0.41 -1.88 -20.31
C ALA A 36 -1.63 -0.96 -20.17
N LEU A 37 -2.68 -1.42 -19.48
CA LEU A 37 -3.81 -0.57 -19.15
C LEU A 37 -3.37 0.55 -18.20
N GLN A 38 -3.63 1.77 -18.65
CA GLN A 38 -3.40 3.02 -17.92
C GLN A 38 -4.54 3.94 -18.32
N SER A 39 -5.27 4.42 -17.31
CA SER A 39 -6.36 5.37 -17.51
C SER A 39 -5.81 6.81 -17.53
N TYR A 40 -6.66 7.80 -17.28
CA TYR A 40 -6.28 9.20 -17.08
C TYR A 40 -5.27 9.42 -15.93
N LEU A 41 -5.05 8.41 -15.08
CA LEU A 41 -4.08 8.40 -13.99
C LEU A 41 -2.61 8.35 -14.45
N GLY A 42 -2.38 8.17 -15.75
CA GLY A 42 -1.08 8.36 -16.39
C GLY A 42 0.01 7.32 -16.12
N HIS A 43 -0.17 6.47 -15.10
CA HIS A 43 0.75 5.40 -14.78
C HIS A 43 0.00 4.08 -14.53
N PRO A 44 0.52 2.92 -15.00
CA PRO A 44 -0.13 1.64 -14.72
C PRO A 44 -0.20 1.33 -13.23
N GLY A 45 0.81 1.75 -12.45
CA GLY A 45 0.83 1.51 -11.00
C GLY A 45 -0.26 2.28 -10.25
N THR A 46 -0.54 3.53 -10.62
CA THR A 46 -1.61 4.33 -10.00
C THR A 46 -2.99 3.80 -10.40
N PHE A 47 -3.13 3.36 -11.65
CA PHE A 47 -4.34 2.68 -12.12
C PHE A 47 -4.62 1.36 -11.39
N SER A 48 -3.62 0.48 -11.25
CA SER A 48 -3.77 -0.77 -10.53
C SER A 48 -4.08 -0.54 -9.05
N ALA A 49 -3.44 0.43 -8.41
CA ALA A 49 -3.72 0.81 -7.03
C ALA A 49 -5.20 1.21 -6.83
N LEU A 50 -5.76 2.05 -7.72
CA LEU A 50 -7.18 2.42 -7.66
C LEU A 50 -8.09 1.21 -7.85
N MET A 51 -7.78 0.31 -8.79
CA MET A 51 -8.54 -0.94 -8.97
C MET A 51 -8.48 -1.80 -7.70
N GLY A 52 -7.31 -1.90 -7.05
CA GLY A 52 -7.13 -2.58 -5.77
C GLY A 52 -8.03 -2.01 -4.65
N VAL A 53 -8.10 -0.69 -4.54
CA VAL A 53 -9.02 -0.02 -3.58
C VAL A 53 -10.48 -0.34 -3.89
N LEU A 54 -10.89 -0.26 -5.16
CA LEU A 54 -12.27 -0.57 -5.57
C LEU A 54 -12.63 -2.05 -5.34
N ILE A 55 -11.68 -2.96 -5.57
CA ILE A 55 -11.83 -4.38 -5.26
C ILE A 55 -12.10 -4.59 -3.76
N CYS A 56 -11.43 -3.86 -2.86
CA CYS A 56 -11.66 -3.99 -1.42
C CYS A 56 -13.13 -3.70 -1.05
N PHE A 57 -13.72 -2.64 -1.61
CA PHE A 57 -15.13 -2.31 -1.39
C PHE A 57 -16.07 -3.37 -1.97
N VAL A 58 -15.79 -3.82 -3.20
CA VAL A 58 -16.60 -4.86 -3.86
C VAL A 58 -16.58 -6.18 -3.09
N VAL A 59 -15.41 -6.60 -2.58
CA VAL A 59 -15.27 -7.81 -1.77
C VAL A 59 -16.12 -7.73 -0.50
N VAL A 60 -16.16 -6.57 0.16
CA VAL A 60 -17.01 -6.36 1.34
C VAL A 60 -18.50 -6.40 0.98
N ASP A 61 -18.90 -5.80 -0.15
CA ASP A 61 -20.27 -5.86 -0.63
C ASP A 61 -20.74 -7.28 -0.94
N ILE A 62 -19.86 -8.13 -1.48
CA ILE A 62 -20.15 -9.54 -1.76
C ILE A 62 -20.19 -10.35 -0.45
N LEU A 63 -19.16 -10.24 0.39
CA LEU A 63 -18.99 -11.11 1.56
C LEU A 63 -19.91 -10.76 2.73
N ILE A 64 -20.15 -9.47 2.96
CA ILE A 64 -20.90 -8.95 4.11
C ILE A 64 -22.31 -8.55 3.70
N ARG A 65 -22.45 -7.75 2.64
CA ARG A 65 -23.76 -7.24 2.20
C ARG A 65 -24.50 -8.21 1.27
N LYS A 66 -23.88 -9.34 0.89
CA LYS A 66 -24.46 -10.40 0.05
C LYS A 66 -24.95 -9.92 -1.31
N LYS A 67 -24.37 -8.84 -1.85
CA LYS A 67 -24.78 -8.27 -3.12
C LYS A 67 -24.09 -8.97 -4.30
N MET A 68 -24.54 -10.18 -4.64
CA MET A 68 -23.93 -11.06 -5.66
C MET A 68 -23.75 -10.41 -7.05
N ARG A 69 -24.56 -9.41 -7.40
CA ARG A 69 -24.39 -8.62 -8.65
C ARG A 69 -23.02 -7.94 -8.76
N HIS A 70 -22.33 -7.70 -7.63
CA HIS A 70 -20.99 -7.10 -7.62
C HIS A 70 -19.89 -8.09 -8.01
N ASN A 71 -20.20 -9.39 -8.20
CA ASN A 71 -19.25 -10.35 -8.74
C ASN A 71 -18.75 -9.94 -10.14
N LEU A 72 -19.62 -9.37 -10.97
CA LEU A 72 -19.24 -8.86 -12.30
C LEU A 72 -18.26 -7.69 -12.18
N LEU A 73 -18.46 -6.80 -11.20
CA LEU A 73 -17.55 -5.69 -10.93
C LEU A 73 -16.21 -6.19 -10.37
N PHE A 74 -16.22 -7.22 -9.53
CA PHE A 74 -15.00 -7.86 -9.04
C PHE A 74 -14.17 -8.42 -10.20
N ILE A 75 -14.82 -9.17 -11.10
CA ILE A 75 -14.16 -9.73 -12.29
C ILE A 75 -13.61 -8.60 -13.17
N LEU A 76 -14.40 -7.56 -13.44
CA LEU A 76 -13.98 -6.41 -14.24
C LEU A 76 -12.74 -5.70 -13.67
N PHE A 77 -12.71 -5.42 -12.36
CA PHE A 77 -11.57 -4.74 -11.74
C PHE A 77 -10.35 -5.65 -11.62
N LEU A 78 -10.56 -6.95 -11.39
CA LEU A 78 -9.48 -7.92 -11.35
C LEU A 78 -8.82 -8.06 -12.73
N THR A 79 -9.60 -8.20 -13.80
CA THR A 79 -9.07 -8.26 -15.17
C THR A 79 -8.36 -6.96 -15.54
N ALA A 80 -8.93 -5.80 -15.22
CA ALA A 80 -8.26 -4.51 -15.40
C ALA A 80 -6.89 -4.46 -14.69
N THR A 81 -6.79 -4.98 -13.46
CA THR A 81 -5.53 -5.05 -12.72
C THR A 81 -4.53 -5.99 -13.39
N ILE A 82 -4.98 -7.13 -13.93
CA ILE A 82 -4.14 -8.09 -14.67
C ILE A 82 -3.55 -7.45 -15.93
N PHE A 83 -4.39 -6.76 -16.72
CA PHE A 83 -3.97 -6.07 -17.95
C PHE A 83 -3.15 -4.79 -17.69
N SER A 84 -3.09 -4.32 -16.45
CA SER A 84 -2.09 -3.32 -16.02
C SER A 84 -0.70 -3.93 -15.83
N PHE A 85 -0.57 -5.26 -15.86
CA PHE A 85 0.67 -6.03 -15.66
C PHE A 85 1.39 -5.71 -14.34
N ARG A 86 0.63 -5.28 -13.33
CA ARG A 86 1.13 -4.92 -12.00
C ARG A 86 0.97 -6.07 -11.03
N ARG A 87 2.03 -6.88 -10.94
CA ARG A 87 2.06 -8.11 -10.11
C ARG A 87 1.90 -7.82 -8.61
N THR A 88 2.44 -6.71 -8.10
CA THR A 88 2.40 -6.37 -6.67
C THR A 88 0.98 -6.10 -6.19
N THR A 89 0.18 -5.34 -6.94
CA THR A 89 -1.23 -5.09 -6.63
C THR A 89 -2.02 -6.41 -6.58
N LEU A 90 -1.83 -7.29 -7.58
CA LEU A 90 -2.51 -8.59 -7.62
C LEU A 90 -2.16 -9.45 -6.40
N LEU A 91 -0.86 -9.55 -6.06
CA LEU A 91 -0.41 -10.27 -4.87
C LEU A 91 -1.00 -9.67 -3.59
N GLY A 92 -1.05 -8.34 -3.50
CA GLY A 92 -1.67 -7.62 -2.39
C GLY A 92 -3.15 -7.96 -2.25
N VAL A 93 -3.92 -7.95 -3.34
CA VAL A 93 -5.35 -8.28 -3.34
C VAL A 93 -5.58 -9.73 -2.93
N ILE A 94 -4.82 -10.68 -3.49
CA ILE A 94 -4.90 -12.10 -3.13
C ILE A 94 -4.62 -12.28 -1.64
N LEU A 95 -3.55 -11.68 -1.15
CA LEU A 95 -3.17 -11.75 0.26
C LEU A 95 -4.24 -11.14 1.17
N ALA A 96 -4.76 -9.97 0.81
CA ALA A 96 -5.81 -9.31 1.57
C ALA A 96 -7.08 -10.17 1.66
N CYS A 97 -7.49 -10.80 0.55
CA CYS A 97 -8.61 -11.73 0.53
C CYS A 97 -8.38 -12.95 1.44
N ILE A 98 -7.18 -13.57 1.38
CA ILE A 98 -6.81 -14.69 2.24
C ILE A 98 -6.91 -14.30 3.71
N VAL A 99 -6.35 -13.15 4.08
CA VAL A 99 -6.40 -12.62 5.46
C VAL A 99 -7.84 -12.42 5.93
N VAL A 100 -8.72 -11.85 5.11
CA VAL A 100 -10.12 -11.61 5.48
C VAL A 100 -10.89 -12.92 5.67
N VAL A 101 -10.72 -13.90 4.77
CA VAL A 101 -11.34 -15.22 4.90
C VAL A 101 -10.85 -15.93 6.16
N PHE A 102 -9.54 -15.87 6.41
CA PHE A 102 -8.92 -16.49 7.59
C PHE A 102 -9.40 -15.83 8.90
N LEU A 103 -9.49 -14.50 8.96
CA LEU A 103 -10.03 -13.77 10.11
C LEU A 103 -11.49 -14.16 10.40
N LYS A 104 -12.30 -14.32 9.36
CA LYS A 104 -13.69 -14.77 9.50
C LYS A 104 -13.77 -16.19 10.04
N GLN A 105 -12.91 -17.09 9.54
CA GLN A 105 -12.85 -18.48 10.00
C GLN A 105 -12.39 -18.56 11.47
N ILE A 106 -11.35 -17.81 11.86
CA ILE A 106 -10.88 -17.76 13.25
C ILE A 106 -11.95 -17.25 14.21
N ARG A 107 -12.68 -16.19 13.83
CA ARG A 107 -13.78 -15.65 14.65
C ARG A 107 -14.88 -16.68 14.86
N ARG A 108 -15.17 -17.49 13.84
CA ARG A 108 -16.17 -18.56 13.93
C ARG A 108 -15.74 -19.65 14.92
N ILE A 109 -14.45 -20.00 14.99
CA ILE A 109 -13.96 -21.12 15.80
C ILE A 109 -13.70 -20.72 17.27
N ILE A 110 -13.14 -19.54 17.52
CA ILE A 110 -12.55 -19.20 18.85
C ILE A 110 -13.34 -18.13 19.62
N GLY A 111 -14.38 -17.56 19.01
CA GLY A 111 -15.15 -16.47 19.61
C GLY A 111 -14.31 -15.19 19.81
N ASN A 112 -14.76 -14.29 20.70
CA ASN A 112 -14.24 -12.91 20.78
C ASN A 112 -12.99 -12.71 21.68
N ARG A 113 -12.37 -13.79 22.18
CA ARG A 113 -11.17 -13.75 23.06
C ARG A 113 -9.83 -13.60 22.29
N THR A 114 -9.86 -12.87 21.18
CA THR A 114 -8.89 -12.89 20.05
C THR A 114 -7.78 -11.83 20.10
N SER A 115 -7.03 -11.67 21.20
CA SER A 115 -5.86 -10.76 21.17
C SER A 115 -4.58 -11.42 20.63
N LEU A 116 -4.30 -12.68 21.00
CA LEU A 116 -3.06 -13.39 20.64
C LEU A 116 -3.02 -13.91 19.19
N LYS A 117 -4.18 -14.13 18.55
CA LYS A 117 -4.27 -14.58 17.14
C LYS A 117 -4.27 -13.44 16.12
N MET A 118 -4.53 -12.20 16.55
CA MET A 118 -4.30 -11.01 15.72
C MET A 118 -2.80 -10.67 15.67
N LEU A 119 -2.07 -10.95 16.75
CA LEU A 119 -0.61 -10.83 16.82
C LEU A 119 0.09 -11.82 15.87
N SER A 120 -0.41 -13.06 15.74
CA SER A 120 0.10 -14.03 14.76
C SER A 120 -0.22 -13.65 13.31
N LEU A 121 -1.28 -12.87 13.08
CA LEU A 121 -1.63 -12.37 11.75
C LEU A 121 -0.76 -11.17 11.34
N VAL A 122 -0.46 -10.28 12.29
CA VAL A 122 0.57 -9.25 12.13
C VAL A 122 1.94 -9.90 11.90
N ALA A 123 2.29 -10.95 12.65
CA ALA A 123 3.49 -11.74 12.42
C ALA A 123 3.49 -12.41 11.03
N GLY A 124 2.35 -12.90 10.54
CA GLY A 124 2.21 -13.42 9.18
C GLY A 124 2.40 -12.34 8.10
N VAL A 125 1.89 -11.13 8.31
CA VAL A 125 2.13 -9.97 7.44
C VAL A 125 3.61 -9.55 7.48
N CYS A 126 4.29 -9.61 8.62
CA CYS A 126 5.73 -9.38 8.76
C CYS A 126 6.58 -10.49 8.10
N VAL A 127 6.14 -11.76 8.14
CA VAL A 127 6.82 -12.88 7.44
C VAL A 127 6.64 -12.74 5.93
N LEU A 128 5.49 -12.28 5.45
CA LEU A 128 5.28 -11.96 4.04
C LEU A 128 6.07 -10.71 3.61
N PHE A 129 6.24 -9.75 4.51
CA PHE A 129 7.15 -8.63 4.32
C PHE A 129 8.60 -9.11 4.13
N SER A 130 9.05 -10.11 4.91
CA SER A 130 10.37 -10.73 4.75
C SER A 130 10.52 -11.49 3.42
N SER A 131 9.47 -12.17 2.94
CA SER A 131 9.52 -12.93 1.69
C SER A 131 9.46 -12.02 0.45
N ILE A 132 8.84 -10.84 0.54
CA ILE A 132 8.80 -9.86 -0.55
C ILE A 132 10.16 -9.15 -0.71
N ILE A 133 10.86 -8.84 0.39
CA ILE A 133 12.26 -8.39 0.35
C ILE A 133 13.14 -9.49 -0.27
N PHE A 134 12.89 -10.76 0.09
CA PHE A 134 13.63 -11.91 -0.44
C PHE A 134 13.34 -12.20 -1.93
N VAL A 135 12.13 -11.93 -2.43
CA VAL A 135 11.79 -12.02 -3.86
C VAL A 135 12.48 -10.91 -4.66
N SER A 136 12.55 -9.69 -4.13
CA SER A 136 13.40 -8.63 -4.68
C SER A 136 14.89 -9.02 -4.66
N TYR A 137 15.30 -9.89 -3.72
CA TYR A 137 16.62 -10.52 -3.66
C TYR A 137 16.80 -11.73 -4.58
N LYS A 138 15.73 -12.30 -5.16
CA LYS A 138 15.78 -13.44 -6.10
C LYS A 138 15.59 -13.04 -7.56
N ASP A 139 14.94 -11.90 -7.84
CA ASP A 139 15.10 -11.18 -9.12
C ASP A 139 16.58 -10.76 -9.35
N LEU A 140 17.42 -10.86 -8.30
CA LEU A 140 18.84 -10.48 -8.20
C LEU A 140 19.82 -11.48 -8.86
N SER A 141 19.43 -12.75 -9.06
CA SER A 141 20.30 -13.76 -9.70
C SER A 141 19.99 -13.98 -11.19
N SER A 142 18.88 -13.44 -11.68
CA SER A 142 18.35 -13.73 -13.03
C SER A 142 18.56 -12.60 -14.05
N TYR A 143 19.25 -11.51 -13.69
CA TYR A 143 19.73 -10.45 -14.60
C TYR A 143 21.26 -10.41 -14.56
N VAL A 144 21.88 -11.34 -15.28
CA VAL A 144 23.22 -11.88 -15.02
C VAL A 144 24.42 -10.92 -15.16
N ASN A 145 24.30 -9.64 -15.55
CA ASN A 145 25.52 -8.81 -15.74
C ASN A 145 25.48 -7.34 -15.26
N GLN A 146 24.38 -6.82 -14.69
CA GLN A 146 24.36 -5.46 -14.13
C GLN A 146 23.46 -5.41 -12.88
N GLU A 147 24.00 -4.94 -11.75
CA GLU A 147 23.20 -4.69 -10.55
C GLU A 147 22.11 -3.67 -10.88
N SER A 148 20.83 -4.04 -10.66
CA SER A 148 19.72 -3.12 -10.91
C SER A 148 19.85 -1.85 -10.05
N PRO A 149 19.48 -0.65 -10.57
CA PRO A 149 19.55 0.60 -9.82
C PRO A 149 18.87 0.52 -8.43
N ARG A 150 17.73 -0.17 -8.36
CA ARG A 150 16.99 -0.41 -7.11
C ARG A 150 17.79 -1.23 -6.09
N SER A 151 18.49 -2.27 -6.55
CA SER A 151 19.30 -3.10 -5.66
C SER A 151 20.49 -2.33 -5.10
N VAL A 152 21.11 -1.47 -5.92
CA VAL A 152 22.20 -0.61 -5.48
C VAL A 152 21.68 0.44 -4.49
N LEU A 153 20.50 1.03 -4.74
CA LEU A 153 19.85 1.96 -3.82
C LEU A 153 19.52 1.31 -2.47
N LEU A 154 19.06 0.06 -2.47
CA LEU A 154 18.78 -0.70 -1.24
C LEU A 154 20.06 -0.94 -0.43
N LYS A 155 21.10 -1.49 -1.07
CA LYS A 155 22.39 -1.77 -0.41
C LYS A 155 23.03 -0.50 0.14
N THR A 156 23.06 0.55 -0.68
CA THR A 156 23.69 1.83 -0.33
C THR A 156 22.90 2.57 0.74
N GLY A 157 21.56 2.52 0.70
CA GLY A 157 20.76 3.11 1.74
C GLY A 157 21.03 2.47 3.12
N ILE A 158 21.22 1.15 3.17
CA ILE A 158 21.53 0.45 4.44
C ILE A 158 22.87 0.94 4.95
N LYS A 159 23.86 1.07 4.05
CA LYS A 159 25.18 1.61 4.37
C LYS A 159 25.11 3.06 4.87
N ILE A 160 24.30 3.91 4.25
CA ILE A 160 24.09 5.29 4.70
C ILE A 160 23.45 5.30 6.10
N ALA A 161 22.42 4.48 6.33
CA ALA A 161 21.78 4.38 7.64
C ALA A 161 22.76 3.94 8.75
N THR A 162 23.72 3.06 8.43
CA THR A 162 24.78 2.65 9.37
C THR A 162 25.85 3.73 9.55
N ASP A 163 26.28 4.39 8.48
CA ASP A 163 27.31 5.43 8.53
C ASP A 163 26.85 6.69 9.28
N PHE A 164 25.55 7.00 9.22
CA PHE A 164 24.92 8.13 9.90
C PHE A 164 24.01 7.69 11.06
N PHE A 165 24.39 6.61 11.75
CA PHE A 165 23.64 6.15 12.92
C PHE A 165 23.59 7.24 14.01
N PRO A 166 22.44 7.46 14.69
CA PRO A 166 21.17 6.73 14.55
C PRO A 166 20.11 7.43 13.67
N LEU A 167 20.35 8.68 13.24
CA LEU A 167 19.35 9.57 12.65
C LEU A 167 19.35 9.58 11.12
N GLY A 168 20.31 8.94 10.47
CA GLY A 168 20.44 8.93 9.02
C GLY A 168 21.05 10.21 8.47
N SER A 169 21.07 10.31 7.15
CA SER A 169 21.77 11.37 6.42
C SER A 169 21.00 12.70 6.33
N GLY A 170 19.73 12.73 6.76
CA GLY A 170 18.86 13.91 6.75
C GLY A 170 17.84 13.89 5.61
N PHE A 171 16.75 14.64 5.78
CA PHE A 171 15.65 14.71 4.81
C PHE A 171 16.08 15.33 3.47
N GLY A 172 15.62 14.74 2.38
CA GLY A 172 15.88 15.22 1.00
C GLY A 172 17.28 14.92 0.49
N THR A 173 18.04 14.09 1.18
CA THR A 173 19.43 13.75 0.82
C THR A 173 19.54 12.44 0.05
N TYR A 174 18.53 11.57 0.07
CA TYR A 174 18.63 10.24 -0.53
C TYR A 174 17.34 9.69 -1.13
N SER A 175 17.43 9.22 -2.39
CA SER A 175 16.39 8.43 -3.08
C SER A 175 15.00 9.10 -3.17
N GLY A 176 14.91 10.41 -2.94
CA GLY A 176 13.66 11.18 -2.93
C GLY A 176 13.35 11.84 -4.26
N GLY A 177 12.10 12.27 -4.46
CA GLY A 177 11.70 13.02 -5.66
C GLY A 177 12.47 14.34 -5.81
N ILE A 178 12.94 14.92 -4.70
CA ILE A 178 13.77 16.13 -4.71
C ILE A 178 15.15 15.88 -5.31
N ASN A 179 15.71 14.67 -5.16
CA ASN A 179 17.04 14.32 -5.65
C ASN A 179 17.09 14.17 -7.18
N GLN A 180 15.93 14.06 -7.84
CA GLN A 180 15.85 14.15 -9.30
C GLN A 180 16.02 15.57 -9.82
N LYS A 181 15.72 16.59 -9.00
CA LYS A 181 15.86 18.00 -9.36
C LYS A 181 17.13 18.63 -8.79
N PHE A 182 17.47 18.24 -7.56
CA PHE A 182 18.63 18.73 -6.82
C PHE A 182 19.50 17.53 -6.46
N TYR A 183 20.48 17.25 -7.31
CA TYR A 183 21.33 16.07 -7.16
C TYR A 183 22.12 16.14 -5.85
N SER A 184 21.98 15.11 -5.00
CA SER A 184 22.56 15.13 -3.67
C SER A 184 24.05 14.74 -3.72
N PRO A 185 24.94 15.45 -3.00
CA PRO A 185 26.35 15.07 -2.90
C PRO A 185 26.60 13.64 -2.40
N LEU A 186 25.63 13.04 -1.68
CA LEU A 186 25.71 11.65 -1.25
C LEU A 186 25.83 10.68 -2.44
N PHE A 187 25.24 10.99 -3.59
CA PHE A 187 25.31 10.12 -4.75
C PHE A 187 26.74 10.01 -5.30
N TYR A 188 27.54 11.08 -5.27
CA TYR A 188 28.97 11.00 -5.58
C TYR A 188 29.74 10.28 -4.47
N LYS A 189 29.47 10.60 -3.20
CA LYS A 189 30.17 10.00 -2.04
C LYS A 189 30.08 8.47 -2.03
N TYR A 190 28.91 7.95 -2.38
CA TYR A 190 28.65 6.50 -2.43
C TYR A 190 28.77 5.90 -3.83
N ARG A 191 29.30 6.66 -4.81
CA ARG A 191 29.51 6.24 -6.21
C ARG A 191 28.24 5.79 -6.94
N LEU A 192 27.07 6.24 -6.48
CA LEU A 192 25.78 6.05 -7.16
C LEU A 192 25.72 6.82 -8.46
N SER A 193 26.47 7.92 -8.59
CA SER A 193 26.60 8.69 -9.82
C SER A 193 27.11 7.87 -11.01
N ASN A 194 27.80 6.76 -10.76
CA ASN A 194 28.34 5.89 -11.81
C ASN A 194 27.37 4.78 -12.23
N VAL A 195 26.20 4.70 -11.58
CA VAL A 195 25.20 3.67 -11.83
C VAL A 195 24.19 4.21 -12.84
N TRP A 196 23.92 3.41 -13.88
CA TRP A 196 22.97 3.78 -14.90
C TRP A 196 21.61 4.15 -14.31
N GLY A 197 21.13 5.35 -14.66
CA GLY A 197 19.84 5.86 -14.20
C GLY A 197 19.79 6.34 -12.74
N LEU A 198 20.96 6.43 -12.07
CA LEU A 198 21.17 7.15 -10.81
C LEU A 198 22.15 8.32 -10.95
N SER A 199 22.71 8.55 -12.14
CA SER A 199 23.62 9.66 -12.41
C SER A 199 22.88 11.00 -12.46
N GLU A 200 23.62 12.10 -12.37
CA GLU A 200 23.06 13.45 -12.51
C GLU A 200 22.45 13.68 -13.89
N ASP A 201 23.12 13.20 -14.94
CA ASP A 201 22.64 13.29 -16.33
C ASP A 201 21.45 12.36 -16.63
N ASN A 202 21.27 11.31 -15.83
CA ASN A 202 20.17 10.36 -15.97
C ASN A 202 19.62 9.95 -14.59
N PRO A 203 18.78 10.78 -13.94
CA PRO A 203 18.24 10.53 -12.61
C PRO A 203 16.96 9.67 -12.60
N SER A 204 16.72 8.91 -13.68
CA SER A 204 15.43 8.26 -13.96
C SER A 204 14.97 7.27 -12.89
N PHE A 205 15.88 6.61 -12.17
CA PHE A 205 15.57 5.61 -11.13
C PHE A 205 15.91 6.05 -9.71
N ILE A 206 16.29 7.32 -9.49
CA ILE A 206 16.67 7.82 -8.16
C ILE A 206 15.57 7.61 -7.13
N ASN A 207 14.30 7.78 -7.51
CA ASN A 207 13.14 7.68 -6.62
C ASN A 207 12.39 6.34 -6.73
N ASP A 208 13.05 5.32 -7.29
CA ASP A 208 12.42 4.05 -7.64
C ASP A 208 12.42 3.02 -6.50
N THR A 209 12.72 3.50 -5.27
CA THR A 209 12.69 2.70 -4.06
C THR A 209 12.09 3.47 -2.89
N PHE A 210 11.13 2.86 -2.19
CA PHE A 210 10.44 3.49 -1.05
C PHE A 210 11.18 3.28 0.28
N TRP A 211 11.52 2.03 0.61
CA TRP A 211 12.15 1.70 1.90
C TRP A 211 13.55 2.30 2.10
N PRO A 212 14.44 2.29 1.09
CA PRO A 212 15.77 2.90 1.20
C PRO A 212 15.73 4.39 1.53
N HIS A 213 14.75 5.12 1.00
CA HIS A 213 14.52 6.51 1.36
C HIS A 213 14.28 6.68 2.86
N ILE A 214 13.42 5.85 3.47
CA ILE A 214 13.08 5.97 4.89
C ILE A 214 14.32 5.81 5.77
N PHE A 215 15.00 4.66 5.67
CA PHE A 215 16.10 4.38 6.61
C PHE A 215 17.39 5.13 6.27
N ALA A 216 17.65 5.51 5.01
CA ALA A 216 18.84 6.29 4.68
C ALA A 216 18.74 7.74 5.15
N GLU A 217 17.55 8.36 5.05
CA GLU A 217 17.35 9.76 5.46
C GLU A 217 17.09 9.90 6.95
N THR A 218 16.25 9.03 7.53
CA THR A 218 15.79 9.13 8.93
C THR A 218 16.46 8.15 9.89
N GLY A 219 17.36 7.33 9.37
CA GLY A 219 18.11 6.35 10.14
C GLY A 219 17.24 5.24 10.72
N PHE A 220 17.80 4.53 11.69
CA PHE A 220 17.11 3.45 12.38
C PHE A 220 15.97 3.95 13.26
N ILE A 221 16.12 5.14 13.86
CA ILE A 221 15.07 5.74 14.70
C ILE A 221 13.84 6.00 13.85
N GLY A 222 13.98 6.66 12.69
CA GLY A 222 12.84 6.93 11.83
C GLY A 222 12.23 5.67 11.23
N LEU A 223 13.04 4.65 10.90
CA LEU A 223 12.51 3.33 10.51
C LEU A 223 11.65 2.69 11.60
N ILE A 224 12.11 2.72 12.86
CA ILE A 224 11.35 2.19 14.01
C ILE A 224 10.04 2.97 14.19
N CYS A 225 10.09 4.30 14.13
CA CYS A 225 8.89 5.15 14.20
C CYS A 225 7.90 4.81 13.08
N TYR A 226 8.39 4.63 11.85
CA TYR A 226 7.54 4.28 10.70
C TYR A 226 6.88 2.91 10.87
N LEU A 227 7.64 1.89 11.31
CA LEU A 227 7.09 0.57 11.62
C LEU A 227 6.05 0.65 12.76
N TRP A 228 6.29 1.47 13.77
CA TRP A 228 5.35 1.66 14.86
C TRP A 228 4.03 2.29 14.40
N ILE A 229 4.07 3.27 13.48
CA ILE A 229 2.87 3.86 12.87
C ILE A 229 2.07 2.79 12.11
N ILE A 230 2.74 1.97 11.30
CA ILE A 230 2.08 0.86 10.58
C ILE A 230 1.40 -0.09 11.57
N LEU A 231 2.09 -0.47 12.64
CA LEU A 231 1.51 -1.33 13.68
C LEU A 231 0.31 -0.68 14.37
N ALA A 232 0.37 0.63 14.65
CA ALA A 232 -0.75 1.37 15.22
C ALA A 232 -1.98 1.34 14.30
N PHE A 233 -1.79 1.46 12.99
CA PHE A 233 -2.87 1.38 12.00
C PHE A 233 -3.54 0.00 11.99
N PHE A 234 -2.77 -1.08 12.02
CA PHE A 234 -3.32 -2.43 12.18
C PHE A 234 -4.10 -2.56 13.49
N GLN A 235 -3.57 -2.05 14.60
CA GLN A 235 -4.26 -2.09 15.89
C GLN A 235 -5.59 -1.35 15.86
N ILE A 236 -5.67 -0.19 15.17
CA ILE A 236 -6.94 0.54 14.99
C ILE A 236 -7.94 -0.31 14.21
N CYS A 237 -7.52 -0.90 13.09
CA CYS A 237 -8.39 -1.79 12.29
C CYS A 237 -8.91 -2.96 13.12
N PHE A 238 -8.04 -3.62 13.88
CA PHE A 238 -8.44 -4.75 14.73
C PHE A 238 -9.36 -4.34 15.88
N LYS A 239 -9.10 -3.20 16.52
CA LYS A 239 -9.99 -2.62 17.53
C LYS A 239 -11.35 -2.29 16.94
N ALA A 240 -11.39 -1.72 15.74
CA ALA A 240 -12.61 -1.44 14.99
C ALA A 240 -13.39 -2.73 14.72
N LEU A 241 -12.74 -3.74 14.16
CA LEU A 241 -13.38 -5.04 13.87
C LEU A 241 -13.94 -5.75 15.11
N LYS A 242 -13.39 -5.48 16.31
CA LYS A 242 -13.85 -6.09 17.57
C LYS A 242 -15.00 -5.32 18.22
N ASN A 243 -14.96 -3.99 18.15
CA ASN A 243 -15.81 -3.13 18.96
C ASN A 243 -16.97 -2.49 18.19
N LEU A 244 -16.88 -2.40 16.85
CA LEU A 244 -17.96 -1.89 16.01
C LEU A 244 -18.99 -3.00 15.84
N LYS A 245 -20.25 -2.70 16.17
CA LYS A 245 -21.37 -3.66 16.07
C LYS A 245 -22.10 -3.53 14.73
N ASN A 246 -22.10 -2.33 14.16
CA ASN A 246 -22.72 -2.07 12.87
C ASN A 246 -21.98 -2.84 11.76
N LYS A 247 -22.75 -3.51 10.89
CA LYS A 247 -22.22 -4.27 9.74
C LYS A 247 -21.49 -3.35 8.76
N GLU A 248 -21.95 -2.12 8.58
CA GLU A 248 -21.33 -1.18 7.64
C GLU A 248 -19.98 -0.68 8.15
N GLU A 249 -19.92 -0.26 9.42
CA GLU A 249 -18.69 0.18 10.08
C GLU A 249 -17.65 -0.94 10.16
N SER A 250 -18.09 -2.16 10.51
CA SER A 250 -17.23 -3.35 10.50
C SER A 250 -16.74 -3.69 9.09
N GLY A 251 -17.60 -3.53 8.08
CA GLY A 251 -17.23 -3.71 6.68
C GLY A 251 -16.17 -2.71 6.25
N PHE A 252 -16.32 -1.45 6.61
CA PHE A 252 -15.32 -0.41 6.32
C PHE A 252 -13.98 -0.67 7.02
N ALA A 253 -13.99 -1.22 8.25
CA ALA A 253 -12.78 -1.67 8.92
C ALA A 253 -12.07 -2.80 8.16
N ILE A 254 -12.84 -3.72 7.53
CA ILE A 254 -12.28 -4.76 6.64
C ILE A 254 -11.67 -4.12 5.39
N VAL A 255 -12.37 -3.19 4.74
CA VAL A 255 -11.83 -2.48 3.57
C VAL A 255 -10.50 -1.80 3.93
N THR A 256 -10.45 -1.08 5.04
CA THR A 256 -9.25 -0.37 5.51
C THR A 256 -8.09 -1.34 5.76
N LEU A 257 -8.36 -2.48 6.40
CA LEU A 257 -7.36 -3.53 6.62
C LEU A 257 -6.82 -4.09 5.29
N MET A 258 -7.69 -4.35 4.32
CA MET A 258 -7.28 -4.83 2.99
C MET A 258 -6.41 -3.79 2.27
N MET A 259 -6.78 -2.52 2.30
CA MET A 259 -5.99 -1.43 1.71
C MET A 259 -4.60 -1.34 2.34
N LEU A 260 -4.49 -1.46 3.67
CA LEU A 260 -3.21 -1.48 4.38
C LEU A 260 -2.32 -2.64 3.89
N ILE A 261 -2.88 -3.84 3.75
CA ILE A 261 -2.15 -5.02 3.26
C ILE A 261 -1.66 -4.79 1.82
N ILE A 262 -2.53 -4.31 0.92
CA ILE A 262 -2.16 -4.05 -0.48
C ILE A 262 -1.05 -3.00 -0.54
N SER A 263 -1.19 -1.89 0.19
CA SER A 263 -0.20 -0.81 0.21
C SER A 263 1.18 -1.28 0.70
N LEU A 264 1.23 -2.19 1.68
CA LEU A 264 2.49 -2.78 2.16
C LEU A 264 3.15 -3.65 1.09
N VAL A 265 2.36 -4.47 0.39
CA VAL A 265 2.88 -5.28 -0.72
C VAL A 265 3.39 -4.39 -1.84
N GLU A 266 2.67 -3.32 -2.18
CA GLU A 266 3.10 -2.38 -3.22
C GLU A 266 4.36 -1.60 -2.84
N SER A 267 4.51 -1.21 -1.57
CA SER A 267 5.68 -0.47 -1.06
C SER A 267 7.03 -1.13 -1.36
N SER A 268 7.04 -2.44 -1.62
CA SER A 268 8.24 -3.20 -1.96
C SER A 268 8.86 -2.86 -3.31
N LYS A 269 8.03 -2.43 -4.28
CA LYS A 269 8.46 -2.11 -5.66
C LYS A 269 7.98 -0.74 -6.12
N ALA A 270 7.21 -0.04 -5.30
CA ALA A 270 6.63 1.26 -5.61
C ALA A 270 7.69 2.36 -5.67
N THR A 271 7.51 3.25 -6.65
CA THR A 271 8.13 4.58 -6.63
C THR A 271 7.46 5.42 -5.56
N PHE A 272 8.17 6.46 -5.08
CA PHE A 272 7.60 7.40 -4.11
C PHE A 272 6.24 7.99 -4.55
N TYR A 273 6.08 8.27 -5.85
CA TYR A 273 4.84 8.82 -6.42
C TYR A 273 3.65 7.87 -6.34
N GLU A 274 3.85 6.56 -6.53
CA GLU A 274 2.79 5.55 -6.43
C GLU A 274 2.21 5.48 -5.00
N MET A 275 3.01 5.81 -3.99
CA MET A 275 2.60 5.76 -2.58
C MET A 275 1.69 6.93 -2.16
N SER A 276 1.68 8.04 -2.91
CA SER A 276 0.86 9.22 -2.60
C SER A 276 -0.64 8.91 -2.58
N LEU A 277 -1.14 8.13 -3.55
CA LEU A 277 -2.55 7.71 -3.59
C LEU A 277 -2.92 6.86 -2.38
N TRP A 278 -2.06 5.92 -1.99
CA TRP A 278 -2.28 5.10 -0.81
C TRP A 278 -2.37 5.93 0.46
N THR A 279 -1.50 6.94 0.60
CA THR A 279 -1.51 7.82 1.78
C THR A 279 -2.84 8.49 2.01
N PHE A 280 -3.46 9.04 0.97
CA PHE A 280 -4.78 9.67 1.09
C PHE A 280 -5.85 8.68 1.59
N PHE A 281 -5.89 7.47 1.01
CA PHE A 281 -6.92 6.49 1.35
C PHE A 281 -6.76 5.90 2.76
N TYR A 282 -5.55 5.54 3.20
CA TYR A 282 -5.40 4.96 4.54
C TYR A 282 -5.51 6.02 5.65
N PHE A 283 -4.97 7.23 5.49
CA PHE A 283 -5.13 8.28 6.53
C PHE A 283 -6.60 8.66 6.69
N GLY A 284 -7.32 8.87 5.57
CA GLY A 284 -8.75 9.17 5.60
C GLY A 284 -9.59 8.05 6.22
N SER A 285 -9.35 6.79 5.83
CA SER A 285 -10.11 5.65 6.37
C SER A 285 -9.79 5.37 7.85
N ILE A 286 -8.54 5.51 8.27
CA ILE A 286 -8.15 5.35 9.67
C ILE A 286 -8.76 6.45 10.54
N ALA A 287 -8.79 7.70 10.07
CA ALA A 287 -9.43 8.79 10.79
C ALA A 287 -10.93 8.52 11.00
N ILE A 288 -11.63 8.02 9.97
CA ILE A 288 -13.05 7.63 10.07
C ILE A 288 -13.24 6.50 11.10
N LEU A 289 -12.40 5.46 11.06
CA LEU A 289 -12.47 4.36 12.03
C LEU A 289 -12.23 4.83 13.46
N GLN A 290 -11.27 5.73 13.64
CA GLN A 290 -10.95 6.28 14.96
C GLN A 290 -12.10 7.15 15.48
N SER A 291 -12.75 7.93 14.61
CA SER A 291 -13.95 8.69 14.94
C SER A 291 -15.08 7.78 15.44
N TRP A 292 -15.42 6.72 14.71
CA TRP A 292 -16.46 5.77 15.15
C TRP A 292 -16.09 5.02 16.43
N LEU A 293 -14.82 4.62 16.60
CA LEU A 293 -14.34 4.02 17.83
C LEU A 293 -14.45 4.97 19.03
N SER A 294 -14.21 6.26 18.83
CA SER A 294 -14.33 7.27 19.88
C SER A 294 -15.79 7.46 20.30
N ARG A 295 -16.71 7.55 19.32
CA ARG A 295 -18.16 7.65 19.55
C ARG A 295 -18.68 6.47 20.38
N ASN A 296 -18.37 5.23 19.99
CA ASN A 296 -18.80 4.04 20.73
C ASN A 296 -18.24 3.97 22.16
N ARG A 297 -17.10 4.61 22.45
CA ARG A 297 -16.57 4.70 23.83
C ARG A 297 -17.34 5.73 24.65
N LEU A 298 -17.72 6.85 24.05
CA LEU A 298 -18.50 7.90 24.73
C LEU A 298 -19.90 7.41 25.07
N GLU A 299 -20.58 6.75 24.11
CA GLU A 299 -21.90 6.14 24.34
C GLU A 299 -21.88 5.13 25.49
N LYS A 300 -20.89 4.23 25.51
CA LYS A 300 -20.71 3.27 26.63
C LYS A 300 -20.47 3.95 27.98
N LYS A 301 -19.75 5.07 28.02
CA LYS A 301 -19.51 5.81 29.27
C LYS A 301 -20.80 6.47 29.76
N ALA A 302 -21.59 7.04 28.86
CA ALA A 302 -22.88 7.65 29.18
C ALA A 302 -23.91 6.61 29.69
N ASP A 303 -23.93 5.43 29.08
CA ASP A 303 -24.80 4.32 29.53
C ASP A 303 -24.45 3.87 30.96
N LEU A 304 -23.15 3.79 31.29
CA LEU A 304 -22.69 3.42 32.63
C LEU A 304 -23.07 4.49 33.66
N SER A 305 -22.86 5.78 33.35
CA SER A 305 -23.23 6.85 34.29
C SER A 305 -24.73 6.94 34.54
N ASN A 306 -25.56 6.71 33.51
CA ASN A 306 -27.02 6.70 33.66
C ASN A 306 -27.54 5.45 34.39
N GLY A 307 -26.87 4.30 34.22
CA GLY A 307 -27.16 3.09 34.96
C GLY A 307 -26.89 3.24 36.46
N ASP A 308 -25.79 3.89 36.83
CA ASP A 308 -25.47 4.17 38.23
C ASP A 308 -26.49 5.12 38.87
N ILE A 309 -26.94 6.17 38.17
CA ILE A 309 -27.95 7.11 38.69
C ILE A 309 -29.29 6.41 39.00
N ASN A 310 -29.73 5.46 38.16
CA ASN A 310 -30.97 4.71 38.39
C ASN A 310 -30.85 3.62 39.47
N LEU A 311 -29.64 3.26 39.91
CA LEU A 311 -29.41 2.33 41.02
C LEU A 311 -29.45 3.03 42.39
N TYR A 312 -29.36 4.37 42.43
CA TYR A 312 -29.41 5.19 43.64
C TYR A 312 -30.73 6.00 43.78
N ALA A 313 -31.70 5.78 42.90
CA ALA A 313 -33.06 6.34 42.96
C ALA A 313 -34.06 5.26 43.37
#